data_AF-A0A2N9N4E6-F1
#
_entry.id   AF-A0A2N9N4E6-F1
#
_cell.length_a   1.000
_cell.length_b   1.000
_cell.length_c   1.000
_cell.angle_alpha   90.00
_cell.angle_beta   90.00
_cell.angle_gamma   90.00
#
_symmetry.space_group_name_H-M   'P 1'
#
loop_
_entity.id
_entity.type
_entity.pdbx_description
1 polymer ?
#
loop_
_entity_poly.entity_id
_entity_poly.type
_entity_poly.pdbx_seq_one_letter_code
_entity_poly.pdbx_strand_id
1 'polypeptide(L)'
;MKKKPTEMPKFANEAEEADWWASPQGREFLKQNSRPISKGGPPRGSRLVAQLRRTTTVQIALRLPEPDVAKARQIATRKGIGYQTLLKMLVHEGLRREARRP
;
A
#
# COMPACT_ATOMS: atom_id res chain seq x y z
N MET A 1 31.90 3.65 16.91
CA MET A 1 31.34 3.06 18.14
C MET A 1 30.26 2.07 17.75
N LYS A 2 30.41 0.77 18.07
CA LYS A 2 29.42 -0.26 17.72
C LYS A 2 28.17 -0.04 18.59
N LYS A 3 27.05 0.39 17.99
CA LYS A 3 25.78 0.55 18.71
C LYS A 3 25.27 -0.85 19.09
N LYS A 4 25.10 -1.10 20.40
CA LYS A 4 24.52 -2.36 20.89
C LYS A 4 23.12 -2.50 20.29
N PRO A 5 22.73 -3.69 19.79
CA PRO A 5 21.38 -3.91 19.31
C PRO A 5 20.41 -3.60 20.46
N THR A 6 19.47 -2.69 20.22
CA THR A 6 18.42 -2.37 21.19
C THR A 6 17.55 -3.62 21.34
N GLU A 7 17.68 -4.33 22.46
CA GLU A 7 16.79 -5.45 22.80
C GLU A 7 15.38 -4.90 23.13
N MET A 8 14.35 -5.66 22.76
CA MET A 8 12.96 -5.24 22.96
C MET A 8 12.62 -5.31 24.46
N PRO A 9 12.10 -4.21 25.07
CA PRO A 9 11.70 -4.22 26.47
C PRO A 9 10.55 -5.19 26.73
N LYS A 10 10.40 -5.63 27.98
CA LYS A 10 9.19 -6.30 28.44
C LYS A 10 8.24 -5.24 28.99
N PHE A 11 7.05 -5.15 28.40
CA PHE A 11 6.01 -4.23 28.85
C PHE A 11 5.08 -4.93 29.85
N ALA A 12 4.65 -4.21 30.88
CA ALA A 12 3.67 -4.72 31.83
C ALA A 12 2.23 -4.57 31.31
N ASN A 13 1.97 -3.63 30.39
CA ASN A 13 0.66 -3.37 29.78
C ASN A 13 0.78 -2.68 28.40
N GLU A 14 -0.34 -2.61 27.66
CA GLU A 14 -0.41 -2.04 26.31
C GLU A 14 -0.16 -0.52 26.27
N ALA A 15 -0.50 0.22 27.33
CA ALA A 15 -0.30 1.67 27.37
C ALA A 15 1.18 2.02 27.45
N GLU A 16 1.93 1.30 28.28
CA GLU A 16 3.39 1.42 28.41
C GLU A 16 4.09 1.08 27.08
N GLU A 17 3.60 0.06 26.37
CA GLU A 17 4.09 -0.27 25.03
C GLU A 17 3.83 0.89 24.04
N ALA A 18 2.63 1.45 24.03
CA ALA A 18 2.26 2.56 23.15
C ALA A 18 3.13 3.81 23.39
N ASP A 19 3.33 4.17 24.67
CA ASP A 19 4.19 5.28 25.06
C ASP A 19 5.65 5.04 24.66
N TRP A 20 6.12 3.80 24.81
CA TRP A 20 7.45 3.41 24.36
C TRP A 20 7.61 3.50 22.84
N TRP A 21 6.61 3.08 22.05
CA TRP A 21 6.62 3.24 20.60
C TRP A 21 6.60 4.72 20.16
N ALA A 22 5.91 5.58 20.91
CA ALA A 22 5.88 7.02 20.65
C ALA A 22 7.21 7.73 21.00
N SER A 23 7.99 7.14 21.91
CA SER A 23 9.26 7.68 22.41
C SER A 23 10.39 7.70 21.36
N PRO A 24 11.45 8.51 21.60
CA PRO A 24 12.67 8.47 20.78
C PRO A 24 13.31 7.08 20.69
N GLN A 25 13.24 6.28 21.75
CA GLN A 25 13.81 4.95 21.86
C GLN A 25 13.12 3.96 20.92
N GLY A 26 11.78 3.97 20.88
CA GLY A 26 11.01 3.15 19.94
C GLY A 26 11.29 3.51 18.47
N ARG A 27 11.46 4.81 18.19
CA ARG A 27 11.85 5.29 16.86
C ARG A 27 13.25 4.84 16.45
N GLU A 28 14.21 4.84 17.39
CA GLU A 28 15.57 4.36 17.13
C GLU A 28 15.63 2.83 16.96
N PHE A 29 14.86 2.08 17.74
CA PHE A 29 14.68 0.65 17.56
C PHE A 29 14.18 0.33 16.15
N LEU A 30 13.16 1.06 15.67
CA LEU A 30 12.66 0.88 14.30
C LEU A 30 13.73 1.18 13.25
N LYS A 31 14.54 2.23 13.43
CA LYS A 31 15.63 2.59 12.49
C LYS A 31 16.74 1.54 12.45
N GLN A 32 17.08 0.95 13.60
CA GLN A 32 18.13 -0.08 13.69
C GLN A 32 17.63 -1.43 13.14
N ASN A 33 16.36 -1.78 13.41
CA ASN A 33 15.75 -3.04 12.97
C ASN A 33 15.15 -2.95 11.55
N SER A 34 14.95 -1.75 11.02
CA SER A 34 14.66 -1.56 9.60
C SER A 34 15.92 -1.84 8.80
N ARG A 35 16.01 -3.06 8.26
CA ARG A 35 16.98 -3.34 7.19
C ARG A 35 16.73 -2.34 6.06
N PRO A 36 17.77 -1.71 5.47
CA PRO A 36 17.58 -0.88 4.30
C PRO A 36 16.85 -1.72 3.25
N ILE A 37 15.75 -1.18 2.72
CA ILE A 37 15.07 -1.75 1.57
C ILE A 37 16.11 -1.73 0.45
N SER A 38 16.83 -2.83 0.28
CA SER A 38 17.68 -2.97 -0.90
C SER A 38 16.73 -2.85 -2.08
N LYS A 39 17.05 -1.95 -3.01
CA LYS A 39 16.27 -1.69 -4.24
C LYS A 39 16.21 -2.91 -5.19
N GLY A 40 16.35 -4.13 -4.69
CA GLY A 40 16.35 -5.39 -5.44
C GLY A 40 16.08 -6.64 -4.60
N GLY A 41 15.68 -6.53 -3.32
CA GLY A 41 15.24 -7.70 -2.55
C GLY A 41 13.89 -8.23 -3.07
N PRO A 42 13.63 -9.55 -3.03
CA PRO A 42 12.33 -10.09 -3.44
C PRO A 42 11.22 -9.40 -2.63
N PRO A 43 10.07 -9.08 -3.25
CA PRO A 43 9.04 -8.29 -2.60
C PRO A 43 8.63 -8.97 -1.30
N ARG A 44 8.90 -8.32 -0.17
CA ARG A 44 8.27 -8.69 1.09
C ARG A 44 6.81 -8.29 1.02
N GLY A 45 6.01 -9.23 0.58
CA GLY A 45 4.57 -9.18 0.44
C GLY A 45 4.09 -10.59 0.16
N SER A 46 2.79 -10.84 0.30
CA SER A 46 2.26 -12.16 -0.05
C SER A 46 2.64 -12.51 -1.49
N ARG A 47 2.92 -13.79 -1.74
CA ARG A 47 3.21 -14.30 -3.10
C ARG A 47 2.11 -13.88 -4.08
N LEU A 48 0.88 -13.78 -3.60
CA LEU A 48 -0.26 -13.23 -4.32
C LEU A 48 -0.06 -11.76 -4.73
N VAL A 49 0.33 -10.88 -3.80
CA VAL A 49 0.63 -9.46 -4.10
C VAL A 49 1.80 -9.34 -5.09
N ALA A 50 2.83 -10.17 -4.95
CA ALA A 50 3.94 -10.22 -5.90
C ALA A 50 3.48 -10.66 -7.30
N GLN A 51 2.55 -11.61 -7.37
CA GLN A 51 2.00 -12.12 -8.62
C GLN A 51 1.04 -11.12 -9.29
N LEU A 52 0.26 -10.35 -8.52
CA LEU A 52 -0.54 -9.24 -9.05
C LEU A 52 0.33 -8.13 -9.67
N ARG A 53 1.51 -7.86 -9.10
CA ARG A 53 2.46 -6.86 -9.60
C ARG A 53 3.14 -7.22 -10.93
N ARG A 54 2.95 -8.44 -11.45
CA ARG A 54 3.59 -8.89 -12.71
C ARG A 54 2.94 -8.33 -13.97
N THR A 55 1.81 -7.63 -13.85
CA THR A 55 1.19 -6.99 -15.00
C THR A 55 1.86 -5.67 -15.30
N THR A 56 2.48 -5.57 -16.48
CA THR A 56 3.04 -4.33 -17.00
C THR A 56 1.89 -3.36 -17.31
N THR A 57 1.94 -2.16 -16.72
CA THR A 57 0.96 -1.12 -16.99
C THR A 57 1.46 -0.21 -18.10
N VAL A 58 0.65 -0.01 -19.14
CA VAL A 58 0.92 0.97 -20.19
C VAL A 58 0.30 2.31 -19.78
N GLN A 59 1.06 3.40 -19.89
CA GLN A 59 0.53 4.74 -19.69
C GLN A 59 -0.22 5.19 -20.95
N ILE A 60 -1.49 5.54 -20.79
CA ILE A 60 -2.33 6.07 -21.86
C ILE A 60 -2.92 7.41 -21.44
N ALA A 61 -3.10 8.33 -22.39
CA ALA A 61 -3.89 9.54 -22.19
C ALA A 61 -5.32 9.28 -22.66
N LEU A 62 -6.28 9.29 -21.73
CA LEU A 62 -7.71 9.11 -22.01
C LEU A 62 -8.48 10.36 -21.61
N ARG A 63 -9.31 10.88 -22.52
CA ARG A 63 -10.24 11.97 -22.22
C ARG A 63 -11.53 11.39 -21.65
N LEU A 64 -11.96 11.92 -20.51
CA LEU A 64 -13.21 11.56 -19.86
C LEU A 64 -14.02 12.85 -19.62
N PRO A 65 -15.36 12.80 -19.72
CA PRO A 65 -16.20 13.91 -19.32
C PRO A 65 -15.96 14.29 -17.86
N GLU A 66 -15.94 15.60 -17.57
CA GLU A 66 -15.73 16.11 -16.21
C GLU A 66 -16.75 15.55 -15.19
N PRO A 67 -18.06 15.43 -15.51
CA PRO A 67 -19.03 14.85 -14.58
C PRO A 67 -18.71 13.41 -14.16
N ASP A 68 -18.18 12.61 -15.10
CA ASP A 68 -17.83 11.21 -14.84
C ASP A 68 -16.62 11.10 -13.94
N VAL A 69 -15.61 11.95 -14.17
CA VAL A 69 -14.43 12.06 -13.30
C VAL A 69 -14.85 12.46 -11.88
N ALA A 70 -15.73 13.46 -11.76
CA ALA A 70 -16.25 13.89 -10.46
C ALA A 70 -17.00 12.76 -9.74
N LYS A 71 -17.86 12.04 -10.46
CA LYS A 71 -18.62 10.92 -9.90
C LYS A 71 -17.71 9.78 -9.43
N ALA A 72 -16.71 9.43 -10.24
CA ALA A 72 -15.75 8.40 -9.88
C ALA A 72 -14.91 8.80 -8.66
N ARG A 73 -14.52 10.09 -8.51
CA ARG A 73 -13.88 10.58 -7.28
C ARG A 73 -14.77 10.39 -6.05
N GLN A 74 -16.04 10.77 -6.12
CA GLN A 74 -16.99 10.57 -5.02
C GLN A 74 -17.11 9.10 -4.61
N ILE A 75 -17.23 8.20 -5.59
CA ILE A 75 -17.32 6.75 -5.34
C ILE A 75 -16.03 6.22 -4.70
N ALA A 76 -14.88 6.69 -5.17
CA ALA A 76 -13.57 6.29 -4.64
C ALA A 76 -13.41 6.71 -3.17
N THR A 77 -13.78 7.96 -2.85
CA THR A 77 -13.80 8.47 -1.47
C THR A 77 -14.70 7.63 -0.57
N ARG A 78 -15.94 7.34 -1.01
CA ARG A 78 -16.88 6.50 -0.25
C ARG A 78 -16.33 5.09 0.00
N LYS A 79 -15.53 4.55 -0.92
CA LYS A 79 -14.91 3.23 -0.82
C LYS A 79 -13.56 3.24 -0.08
N GLY A 80 -13.05 4.39 0.32
CA GLY A 80 -11.73 4.51 0.97
C GLY A 80 -10.56 4.13 0.06
N ILE A 81 -10.71 4.27 -1.27
CA ILE A 81 -9.68 3.90 -2.26
C ILE A 81 -9.30 5.10 -3.12
N GLY A 82 -8.13 5.05 -3.75
CA GLY A 82 -7.71 6.07 -4.72
C GLY A 82 -8.58 6.08 -5.99
N TYR A 83 -8.85 7.27 -6.52
CA TYR A 83 -9.63 7.45 -7.77
C TYR A 83 -9.05 6.65 -8.95
N GLN A 84 -7.71 6.65 -9.12
CA GLN A 84 -7.06 5.86 -10.16
C GLN A 84 -7.26 4.35 -9.97
N THR A 85 -7.31 3.87 -8.72
CA THR A 85 -7.61 2.47 -8.41
C THR A 85 -9.04 2.12 -8.81
N LEU A 86 -10.01 2.98 -8.48
CA LEU A 86 -11.39 2.79 -8.91
C LEU A 86 -11.51 2.72 -10.44
N LEU A 87 -10.89 3.66 -11.17
CA LEU A 87 -10.92 3.63 -12.63
C LEU A 87 -10.36 2.33 -13.21
N LYS A 88 -9.20 1.87 -12.71
CA LYS A 88 -8.60 0.61 -13.16
C LYS A 88 -9.52 -0.58 -12.93
N MET A 89 -10.20 -0.63 -11.77
CA MET A 89 -11.17 -1.69 -11.47
C MET A 89 -12.37 -1.64 -12.42
N LEU A 90 -12.95 -0.46 -12.65
CA LEU A 90 -14.09 -0.30 -13.56
C LEU A 90 -13.75 -0.72 -15.00
N VAL A 91 -12.58 -0.32 -15.50
CA VAL A 91 -12.10 -0.75 -16.83
C VAL A 91 -11.94 -2.27 -16.88
N HIS A 92 -11.31 -2.87 -15.87
CA HIS A 92 -11.11 -4.31 -15.82
C HIS A 92 -12.44 -5.10 -15.75
N GLU A 93 -13.41 -4.62 -14.97
CA GLU A 93 -14.76 -5.19 -14.91
C GLU A 93 -15.54 -5.00 -16.21
N GLY A 94 -15.46 -3.82 -16.82
CA GLY A 94 -16.05 -3.53 -18.13
C GLY A 94 -15.55 -4.49 -19.21
N LEU A 95 -14.23 -4.65 -19.32
CA LEU A 95 -13.62 -5.60 -20.27
C LEU A 95 -14.07 -7.04 -20.02
N ARG A 96 -14.12 -7.48 -18.75
CA ARG A 96 -14.62 -8.83 -18.40
C ARG A 96 -16.10 -9.02 -18.73
N ARG A 97 -16.90 -7.95 -18.68
CA ARG A 97 -18.32 -7.99 -19.03
C ARG A 97 -18.49 -8.07 -20.54
N GLU A 98 -17.78 -7.24 -21.29
CA GLU A 98 -17.82 -7.27 -22.76
C GLU A 98 -17.30 -8.59 -23.31
N ALA A 99 -16.23 -9.17 -22.75
CA ALA A 99 -15.71 -10.47 -23.17
C ALA A 99 -16.68 -11.65 -22.93
N ARG A 100 -17.74 -11.48 -22.13
CA ARG A 100 -18.78 -12.50 -21.90
C ARG A 100 -20.00 -12.31 -22.80
N ARG A 101 -20.08 -11.21 -23.55
CA ARG A 101 -21.16 -11.02 -24.52
C ARG A 101 -20.88 -11.91 -25.74
N PRO A 102 -21.91 -12.58 -26.29
CA PRO A 102 -21.77 -13.47 -27.45
C PRO A 102 -21.39 -12.71 -28.72
#